data_AF-A0A958D1V1-F1
#
_entry.id   AF-A0A958D1V1-F1
#
_cell.length_a   1.000
_cell.length_b   1.000
_cell.length_c   1.000
_cell.angle_alpha   90.00
_cell.angle_beta   90.00
_cell.angle_gamma   90.00
#
_symmetry.space_group_name_H-M   'P 1'
#
loop_
_entity.id
_entity.type
_entity.pdbx_description
1 polymer ?
#
loop_
_entity_poly.entity_id
_entity_poly.type
_entity_poly.pdbx_seq_one_letter_code
_entity_poly.pdbx_strand_id
1 'polypeptide(L)' 'MKRSEINAIMRDADSFMRGHGFRLPPFAYWTPDDWASKGEEVREIVDRQLGWDIT' A
#
# COMPACT_ATOMS: atom_id res chain seq x y z
N MET A 1 -9.39 -5.31 13.26
CA MET A 1 -9.48 -6.42 12.27
C MET A 1 -8.21 -7.28 12.34
N LYS A 2 -8.27 -8.56 12.02
CA LYS A 2 -7.09 -9.44 11.97
C LYS A 2 -6.21 -9.06 10.77
N ARG A 3 -4.89 -9.22 10.89
CA ARG A 3 -3.96 -8.96 9.77
C ARG A 3 -4.30 -9.79 8.53
N SER A 4 -4.78 -11.02 8.70
CA SER A 4 -5.24 -11.87 7.60
C SER A 4 -6.41 -11.27 6.83
N GLU A 5 -7.35 -10.62 7.53
CA GLU A 5 -8.52 -9.96 6.93
C GLU A 5 -8.10 -8.70 6.18
N ILE A 6 -7.27 -7.87 6.81
CA ILE A 6 -6.68 -6.68 6.17
C ILE A 6 -5.95 -7.07 4.87
N ASN A 7 -5.09 -8.09 4.92
CA ASN A 7 -4.33 -8.52 3.75
C ASN A 7 -5.24 -9.06 2.63
N ALA A 8 -6.39 -9.67 2.96
CA ALA A 8 -7.37 -10.09 1.97
C ALA A 8 -8.01 -8.88 1.29
N ILE A 9 -8.47 -7.90 2.08
CA ILE A 9 -9.07 -6.66 1.57
C ILE A 9 -8.11 -5.91 0.63
N MET A 10 -6.83 -5.78 1.02
CA MET A 10 -5.82 -5.12 0.16
C MET A 10 -5.68 -5.81 -1.21
N ARG A 11 -5.65 -7.15 -1.25
CA ARG A 11 -5.51 -7.91 -2.51
C ARG A 11 -6.75 -7.82 -3.38
N ASP A 12 -7.94 -7.88 -2.76
CA ASP A 12 -9.20 -7.79 -3.48
C ASP A 12 -9.38 -6.38 -4.08
N ALA A 13 -9.04 -5.34 -3.31
CA ALA A 13 -9.06 -3.95 -3.77
C ALA A 13 -8.04 -3.70 -4.92
N ASP A 14 -6.81 -4.20 -4.81
CA ASP A 14 -5.82 -4.11 -5.89
C ASP A 14 -6.32 -4.78 -7.19
N SER A 15 -6.88 -5.98 -7.07
CA SER A 15 -7.45 -6.70 -8.21
C SER A 15 -8.60 -5.94 -8.85
N PHE A 16 -9.50 -5.37 -8.03
CA PHE A 16 -10.60 -4.53 -8.49
C PHE A 16 -10.11 -3.29 -9.25
N MET A 17 -9.14 -2.55 -8.70
CA MET A 17 -8.55 -1.37 -9.33
C MET A 17 -7.89 -1.71 -10.66
N ARG A 18 -7.09 -2.79 -10.72
CA ARG A 18 -6.45 -3.26 -11.94
C ARG A 18 -7.47 -3.65 -13.01
N GLY A 19 -8.58 -4.27 -12.62
CA GLY A 19 -9.69 -4.62 -13.51
C GLY A 19 -10.35 -3.41 -14.18
N HIS A 20 -10.28 -2.24 -13.54
CA HIS A 20 -10.79 -0.98 -14.07
C HIS A 20 -9.72 -0.12 -14.75
N GLY A 21 -8.52 -0.66 -14.98
CA GLY A 21 -7.42 0.07 -15.62
C GLY A 21 -6.70 1.07 -14.70
N PHE A 22 -7.01 1.08 -13.40
CA PHE A 22 -6.32 1.92 -12.44
C PHE A 22 -5.02 1.25 -11.97
N ARG A 23 -3.92 2.00 -11.96
CA ARG A 23 -2.60 1.53 -11.55
C ARG A 23 -2.13 2.34 -10.36
N LEU A 24 -1.80 1.66 -9.26
CA LEU A 24 -1.23 2.29 -8.08
C LEU A 24 0.27 2.58 -8.27
N PRO A 25 0.80 3.60 -7.59
CA PRO A 25 2.23 3.87 -7.58
C PRO A 25 3.00 2.71 -6.93
N PRO A 26 4.30 2.51 -7.27
CA PRO A 26 5.08 1.37 -6.79
C PRO A 26 5.10 1.18 -5.27
N PHE A 27 5.07 2.28 -4.49
CA PHE A 27 5.13 2.22 -3.03
C PHE A 27 3.92 1.55 -2.38
N ALA A 28 2.79 1.45 -3.11
CA ALA A 28 1.61 0.73 -2.62
C ALA A 28 1.85 -0.78 -2.44
N TYR A 29 2.95 -1.31 -3.01
CA TYR A 29 3.29 -2.74 -2.98
C TYR A 29 4.53 -3.06 -2.15
N TRP A 30 5.14 -2.06 -1.49
CA TRP A 30 6.32 -2.29 -0.66
C TRP A 30 5.99 -3.17 0.55
N THR A 31 6.84 -4.17 0.76
CA THR A 31 6.84 -4.99 1.97
C THR A 31 7.39 -4.20 3.16
N PRO A 32 7.21 -4.67 4.40
CA PRO A 32 7.87 -4.07 5.56
C PRO A 32 9.40 -3.98 5.41
N ASP A 33 10.03 -4.97 4.78
CA ASP A 33 11.48 -4.97 4.54
C ASP A 33 11.88 -3.95 3.46
N ASP A 34 11.06 -3.77 2.41
CA ASP A 34 11.27 -2.70 1.43
C ASP A 34 11.20 -1.33 2.10
N TRP A 35 10.21 -1.11 2.97
CA TRP A 35 10.07 0.11 3.76
C TRP A 35 11.27 0.35 4.68
N ALA A 36 11.79 -0.69 5.33
CA ALA A 36 12.97 -0.61 6.18
C ALA A 36 14.24 -0.21 5.43
N SER A 37 14.30 -0.45 4.11
CA SER A 37 15.42 -0.04 3.26
C SER A 37 15.34 1.42 2.77
N LYS A 38 14.22 2.13 3.00
CA LYS A 38 14.02 3.52 2.54
C LYS A 38 14.52 4.54 3.55
N GLY A 39 14.91 5.71 3.04
CA GLY A 39 15.40 6.84 3.81
C GLY A 39 14.56 8.11 3.63
N GLU A 40 15.22 9.27 3.60
CA GLU A 40 14.55 10.57 3.46
C GLU A 40 13.82 10.73 2.13
N GLU A 41 14.18 9.96 1.10
CA GLU A 41 13.59 10.06 -0.24
C GLU A 41 12.09 9.71 -0.28
N VAL A 42 11.57 9.04 0.75
CA VAL A 42 10.14 8.70 0.88
C VAL A 42 9.42 9.50 1.94
N ARG A 43 10.07 10.53 2.52
CA ARG A 43 9.55 11.31 3.65
C ARG A 43 8.14 11.86 3.40
N GLU A 44 7.87 12.35 2.19
CA GLU A 44 6.55 12.88 1.83
C GLU A 44 5.43 11.84 2.00
N ILE A 45 5.69 10.57 1.65
CA ILE A 45 4.69 9.49 1.76
C ILE A 45 4.28 9.31 3.22
N VAL A 46 5.24 9.39 4.14
CA VAL A 46 5.01 9.26 5.59
C VAL A 46 4.35 10.51 6.16
N ASP A 47 4.93 11.69 5.89
CA ASP A 47 4.46 12.97 6.42
C ASP A 47 3.02 13.29 6.00
N ARG A 48 2.61 12.82 4.82
CA ARG A 48 1.26 13.01 4.27
C ARG A 48 0.37 11.77 4.37
N GLN A 49 0.84 10.71 5.03
CA GLN A 49 0.10 9.46 5.25
C GLN A 49 -0.49 8.88 3.95
N LEU A 50 0.28 8.92 2.86
CA LEU A 50 -0.16 8.35 1.59
C LEU A 50 -0.05 6.82 1.65
N GLY A 51 -1.08 6.11 1.20
CA GLY A 51 -1.04 4.65 1.12
C GLY A 51 -2.38 4.00 1.43
N TRP A 52 -2.30 2.75 1.88
CA TRP A 52 -3.47 1.97 2.25
C TRP A 52 -4.06 2.46 3.57
N ASP A 53 -5.36 2.73 3.56
CA ASP A 53 -6.17 2.98 4.75
C ASP A 53 -7.36 2.01 4.74
N ILE A 54 -7.56 1.30 5.85
CA ILE A 54 -8.60 0.27 6.02
C ILE A 54 -9.16 0.44 7.43
N THR A 55 -10.46 0.74 7.52
CA THR A 55 -11.20 0.99 8.75
C THR A 55 -12.33 0.00 8.97
#